data_AF-A0A6G3TBR6-F1
#
_entry.id   AF-A0A6G3TBR6-F1
#
_cell.length_a   1.000
_cell.length_b   1.000
_cell.length_c   1.000
_cell.angle_alpha   90.00
_cell.angle_beta   90.00
_cell.angle_gamma   90.00
#
_symmetry.space_group_name_H-M   'P 1'
#
loop_
_entity.id
_entity.type
_entity.pdbx_description
1 polymer ?
#
loop_
_entity_poly.entity_id
_entity_poly.type
_entity_poly.pdbx_seq_one_letter_code
_entity_poly.pdbx_strand_id
1 'polypeptide(L)' 'AHGRPVLLHGEEGGAWPVLRLAGRLGLATRIGLEDTLRLPDGDRAASNAELVTAGRREWAAARRGHD' A
#
# COMPACT_ATOMS: atom_id res chain seq x y z
N ALA A 1 1.23 -25.04 2.98
CA ALA A 1 0.85 -23.79 2.27
C ALA A 1 2.08 -22.94 1.87
N HIS A 2 3.26 -23.56 1.72
CA HIS A 2 4.48 -22.84 1.33
C HIS A 2 4.56 -22.71 -0.19
N GLY A 3 5.12 -21.60 -0.68
CA GLY A 3 5.35 -21.36 -2.11
C GLY A 3 4.20 -20.72 -2.91
N ARG A 4 3.06 -20.37 -2.28
CA ARG A 4 2.02 -19.57 -2.95
C ARG A 4 2.36 -18.07 -2.89
N PRO A 5 2.06 -17.29 -3.94
CA PRO A 5 2.19 -15.83 -3.89
C PRO A 5 1.40 -15.23 -2.73
N VAL A 6 2.01 -14.27 -2.03
CA VAL A 6 1.40 -13.52 -0.92
C VAL A 6 1.19 -12.07 -1.34
N LEU A 7 0.01 -11.55 -1.02
CA LEU A 7 -0.34 -10.14 -1.13
C LEU A 7 -0.71 -9.63 0.26
N LEU A 8 -0.24 -8.43 0.61
CA LEU A 8 -0.66 -7.73 1.82
C LEU A 8 -1.66 -6.63 1.49
N HIS A 9 -2.66 -6.45 2.33
CA HIS A 9 -3.52 -5.26 2.33
C HIS A 9 -3.86 -4.90 3.76
N GLY A 10 -4.17 -3.63 4.00
CA GLY A 10 -4.62 -3.12 5.28
C GLY A 10 -5.86 -2.25 5.09
N GLU A 11 -6.62 -2.07 6.15
CA GLU A 11 -7.87 -1.32 6.15
C GLU A 11 -7.74 -0.05 7.01
N GLU A 12 -8.41 1.01 6.59
CA GLU A 12 -8.41 2.34 7.18
C GLU A 12 -7.01 2.83 7.59
N GLY A 13 -6.79 3.06 8.89
CA GLY A 13 -5.50 3.51 9.43
C GLY A 13 -4.36 2.51 9.18
N GLY A 14 -4.67 1.25 8.91
CA GLY A 14 -3.71 0.21 8.56
C GLY A 14 -3.30 0.17 7.08
N ALA A 15 -4.05 0.81 6.18
CA ALA A 15 -3.81 0.72 4.74
C ALA A 15 -2.39 1.15 4.34
N TRP A 16 -1.95 2.33 4.77
CA TRP A 16 -0.62 2.85 4.44
C TRP A 16 0.54 2.13 5.16
N PRO A 17 0.46 1.84 6.48
CA PRO A 17 1.47 1.04 7.16
C PRO A 17 1.68 -0.34 6.53
N VAL A 18 0.60 -1.05 6.17
CA VAL A 18 0.68 -2.38 5.56
C VAL A 18 1.23 -2.31 4.12
N LEU A 19 0.83 -1.30 3.35
CA LEU A 19 1.39 -1.07 2.02
C LEU A 19 2.90 -0.84 2.05
N ARG A 20 3.39 -0.05 3.02
CA ARG A 20 4.84 0.15 3.22
C ARG A 20 5.54 -1.12 3.69
N LEU A 21 4.89 -1.94 4.53
CA LEU A 21 5.41 -3.25 4.92
C LEU A 21 5.55 -4.17 3.70
N ALA A 22 4.57 -4.19 2.80
CA ALA A 22 4.65 -4.94 1.55
C ALA A 22 5.85 -4.51 0.70
N GLY A 23 6.09 -3.19 0.61
CA GLY A 23 7.27 -2.63 -0.08
C GLY A 23 8.59 -3.13 0.51
N ARG A 24 8.75 -3.04 1.84
CA ARG A 24 9.95 -3.54 2.53
C ARG A 24 10.18 -5.04 2.30
N LEU A 25 9.12 -5.84 2.35
CA LEU A 25 9.20 -7.29 2.15
C LEU A 25 9.28 -7.71 0.67
N GLY A 26 9.20 -6.76 -0.28
CA GLY A 26 9.14 -7.06 -1.71
C GLY A 26 7.88 -7.83 -2.14
N LEU A 27 6.80 -7.76 -1.36
CA LEU A 27 5.54 -8.45 -1.62
C LEU A 27 4.58 -7.61 -2.45
N ALA A 28 3.63 -8.28 -3.10
CA ALA A 28 2.50 -7.62 -3.74
C ALA A 28 1.62 -6.92 -2.69
N THR A 29 0.93 -5.86 -3.10
CA THR A 29 0.02 -5.09 -2.25
C THR A 29 -1.25 -4.70 -3.00
N ARG A 30 -2.33 -4.47 -2.26
CA ARG A 30 -3.58 -3.87 -2.76
C ARG A 30 -3.79 -2.50 -2.12
N ILE A 31 -4.44 -1.59 -2.87
CA ILE A 31 -4.96 -0.32 -2.37
C ILE A 31 -6.17 0.10 -3.20
N GLY A 32 -7.18 0.71 -2.56
CA GLY A 32 -8.38 1.26 -3.19
C GLY A 32 -9.34 1.86 -2.16
N LEU A 33 -10.46 2.42 -2.61
CA LEU A 33 -11.47 3.08 -1.77
C LEU A 33 -12.14 2.13 -0.76
N GLU A 34 -12.11 0.81 -1.03
CA GLU A 34 -12.52 -0.23 -0.08
C GLU A 34 -11.55 -0.30 1.11
N ASP A 35 -10.25 -0.09 0.86
CA ASP A 35 -9.21 -0.24 1.86
C ASP A 35 -9.05 1.05 2.67
N THR A 36 -9.14 2.23 2.03
CA THR A 36 -9.10 3.53 2.71
C THR A 36 -9.67 4.65 1.83
N LEU A 37 -10.22 5.68 2.47
CA LEU A 37 -10.69 6.90 1.81
C LEU A 37 -9.66 8.05 1.87
N ARG A 38 -8.51 7.85 2.52
CA ARG A 38 -7.52 8.90 2.80
C ARG A 38 -6.18 8.61 2.14
N LEU A 39 -5.58 9.65 1.57
CA LEU A 39 -4.20 9.71 1.11
C LEU A 39 -3.21 9.63 2.29
N PRO A 40 -1.89 9.42 2.03
CA PRO A 40 -0.90 9.27 3.10
C PRO A 40 -0.76 10.49 4.02
N ASP A 41 -1.06 11.68 3.49
CA ASP A 41 -1.07 12.96 4.20
C ASP A 41 -2.38 13.20 4.99
N GLY A 42 -3.38 12.33 4.81
CA GLY A 42 -4.66 12.37 5.50
C GLY A 42 -5.81 12.98 4.70
N ASP A 43 -5.52 13.61 3.56
CA ASP A 43 -6.53 14.20 2.68
C ASP A 43 -7.42 13.11 2.07
N ARG A 44 -8.68 13.46 1.76
CA ARG A 44 -9.60 12.49 1.17
C ARG A 44 -9.22 12.25 -0.30
N ALA A 45 -9.06 10.98 -0.67
CA ALA A 45 -8.79 10.62 -2.06
C ALA A 45 -10.01 10.90 -2.94
N ALA A 46 -9.79 11.51 -4.10
CA ALA A 46 -10.82 11.78 -5.10
C ALA A 46 -11.14 10.54 -5.95
N SER A 47 -10.23 9.56 -6.03
CA SER A 47 -10.42 8.35 -6.83
C SER A 47 -9.49 7.19 -6.43
N ASN A 48 -9.82 5.98 -6.89
CA ASN A 48 -8.90 4.84 -6.83
C ASN A 48 -7.57 5.11 -7.56
N ALA A 49 -7.58 5.87 -8.66
CA ALA A 49 -6.37 6.17 -9.42
C ALA A 49 -5.36 7.00 -8.62
N GLU A 50 -5.86 7.89 -7.76
CA GLU A 50 -5.05 8.70 -6.86
C GLU A 50 -4.41 7.84 -5.77
N LEU A 51 -5.20 6.95 -5.15
CA LEU A 51 -4.71 5.95 -4.18
C LEU A 51 -3.66 5.02 -4.78
N VAL A 52 -3.87 4.52 -6.00
CA VAL A 52 -2.89 3.66 -6.69
C VAL A 52 -1.62 4.44 -7.00
N THR A 53 -1.73 5.70 -7.45
CA THR A 53 -0.55 6.55 -7.74
C THR A 53 0.28 6.79 -6.49
N ALA A 54 -0.36 7.16 -5.39
CA ALA A 54 0.29 7.34 -4.09
C ALA A 54 0.89 6.03 -3.59
N GLY A 55 0.14 4.92 -3.66
CA GLY A 55 0.58 3.58 -3.27
C GLY A 55 1.83 3.12 -4.02
N ARG A 56 1.92 3.37 -5.33
CA ARG A 56 3.14 3.06 -6.10
C ARG A 56 4.37 3.81 -5.60
N ARG A 57 4.20 5.09 -5.20
CA ARG A 57 5.30 5.91 -4.65
C ARG A 57 5.76 5.38 -3.29
N GLU A 58 4.81 5.14 -2.38
CA GLU A 58 5.07 4.64 -1.03
C GLU A 58 5.71 3.25 -1.04
N TRP A 59 5.19 2.33 -1.85
CA TRP A 59 5.73 0.98 -1.99
C TRP A 59 7.17 1.00 -2.52
N ALA A 60 7.44 1.79 -3.57
CA ALA A 60 8.76 1.88 -4.16
C ALA A 60 9.77 2.56 -3.22
N ALA A 61 9.35 3.59 -2.47
CA ALA A 61 10.18 4.24 -1.47
C ALA A 61 10.53 3.27 -0.33
N ALA A 62 9.55 2.53 0.18
CA ALA A 62 9.75 1.54 1.24
C ALA A 62 10.66 0.38 0.81
N ARG A 63 10.60 -0.02 -0.46
CA ARG A 63 11.48 -1.06 -1.02
C ARG A 63 12.94 -0.60 -1.11
N ARG A 64 13.19 0.63 -1.57
CA ARG A 64 14.56 1.18 -1.69
C ARG A 64 15.26 1.39 -0.34
N GLY A 65 14.50 1.60 0.74
CA GLY A 65 15.06 1.74 2.09
C GLY A 65 15.35 0.41 2.78
N HIS A 66 15.11 -0.72 2.11
CA HIS A 66 15.38 -2.06 2.62
C HIS A 66 16.53 -2.78 1.89
N ASP A 67 17.07 -2.16 0.84
CA ASP A 67 18.34 -2.57 0.20
C ASP A 67 19.52 -2.05 1.02
#